data_AF-A0A7R8NDH5-F1
#
_entry.id   AF-A0A7R8NDH5-F1
#
_cell.length_a   1.000
_cell.length_b   1.000
_cell.length_c   1.000
_cell.angle_alpha   90.00
_cell.angle_beta   90.00
_cell.angle_gamma   90.00
#
_symmetry.space_group_name_H-M   'P 1'
#
loop_
_entity.id
_entity.type
_entity.pdbx_description
1 polymer ?
#
loop_
_entity_poly.entity_id
_entity_poly.type
_entity_poly.pdbx_seq_one_letter_code
_entity_poly.pdbx_strand_id
1 'polypeptide(L)'
;MRLPRTTALAGATCLLLGTVGLAGAGTAAAAETRAATCTATAVHTGVTGTLKKCTESDGRVRVTGTLRDSALSNGATVLTVRIGTYNRQWTICGTDEPIDTGYRPAGAVALAWGSVSADRC
;
A
#
# COMPACT_ATOMS: atom_id res chain seq x y z
N MET A 1 -8.47 -69.12 25.15
CA MET A 1 -9.80 -68.65 24.69
C MET A 1 -9.65 -67.27 24.07
N ARG A 2 -10.19 -67.08 22.86
CA ARG A 2 -10.59 -65.83 22.17
C ARG A 2 -9.53 -64.74 21.84
N LEU A 3 -9.26 -64.58 20.53
CA LEU A 3 -8.95 -63.29 19.88
C LEU A 3 -10.24 -62.46 19.68
N PRO A 4 -10.17 -61.12 19.53
CA PRO A 4 -10.12 -60.45 18.21
C PRO A 4 -9.00 -59.37 18.11
N ARG A 5 -8.27 -59.19 16.99
CA ARG A 5 -8.58 -58.40 15.76
C ARG A 5 -8.90 -56.92 16.08
N THR A 6 -8.21 -55.87 15.60
CA THR A 6 -7.89 -55.48 14.20
C THR A 6 -6.79 -54.39 14.07
N THR A 7 -5.91 -54.57 13.08
CA THR A 7 -5.17 -53.63 12.18
C THR A 7 -5.67 -52.17 12.08
N ALA A 8 -4.85 -51.12 11.85
CA ALA A 8 -4.04 -50.89 10.63
C ALA A 8 -2.98 -49.76 10.74
N LEU A 9 -2.05 -49.78 9.78
CA LEU A 9 -0.82 -49.00 9.59
C LEU A 9 -1.00 -47.55 9.08
N ALA A 10 -0.05 -46.67 9.44
CA ALA A 10 0.71 -45.74 8.56
C ALA A 10 1.67 -44.95 9.49
N GLY A 11 3.00 -45.01 9.42
CA GLY A 11 3.87 -44.74 8.27
C GLY A 11 3.81 -43.24 7.92
N ALA A 12 4.86 -42.42 7.91
CA ALA A 12 6.29 -42.57 8.10
C ALA A 12 6.92 -41.16 8.19
N THR A 13 8.12 -41.07 8.77
CA THR A 13 9.18 -40.08 8.51
C THR A 13 8.90 -38.58 8.71
N CYS A 14 9.28 -38.05 9.87
CA CYS A 14 9.86 -36.70 9.96
C CYS A 14 11.35 -36.82 10.30
N LEU A 15 12.18 -36.72 9.26
CA LEU A 15 13.63 -36.63 9.37
C LEU A 15 14.02 -35.26 9.93
N LEU A 16 14.72 -35.31 11.05
CA LEU A 16 15.47 -34.21 11.67
C LEU A 16 16.48 -33.62 10.68
N LEU A 17 16.44 -32.31 10.49
CA LEU A 17 17.62 -31.53 10.09
C LEU A 17 17.59 -30.17 10.77
N GLY A 18 18.56 -29.97 11.68
CA GLY A 18 19.35 -28.74 11.70
C GLY A 18 18.86 -27.61 12.60
N THR A 19 19.17 -27.72 13.89
CA THR A 19 19.33 -26.57 14.79
C THR A 19 20.55 -25.75 14.37
N VAL A 20 20.35 -24.54 13.85
CA VAL A 20 21.37 -23.47 13.85
C VAL A 20 20.72 -22.26 14.50
N GLY A 21 21.22 -21.92 15.69
CA GLY A 21 20.74 -20.79 16.45
C GLY A 21 21.17 -19.46 15.86
N LEU A 22 20.38 -18.43 16.14
CA LEU A 22 20.88 -17.12 16.55
C LEU A 22 19.82 -16.46 17.43
N ALA A 23 20.26 -16.11 18.62
CA ALA A 23 19.54 -15.24 19.52
C ALA A 23 19.22 -13.92 18.81
N GLY A 24 17.94 -13.65 18.71
CA GLY A 24 17.40 -12.37 18.31
C GLY A 24 16.00 -12.32 18.86
N ALA A 25 15.86 -11.86 20.09
CA ALA A 25 14.60 -11.28 20.56
C ALA A 25 14.36 -9.98 19.78
N GLY A 26 14.22 -10.09 18.46
CA GLY A 26 13.52 -9.08 17.70
C GLY A 26 12.08 -9.28 18.08
N THR A 27 11.55 -8.38 18.90
CA THR A 27 10.14 -8.06 18.86
C THR A 27 9.77 -8.02 17.38
N ALA A 28 9.07 -9.05 16.91
CA ALA A 28 8.27 -8.91 15.72
C ALA A 28 7.27 -7.84 16.12
N ALA A 29 7.61 -6.58 15.84
CA ALA A 29 6.65 -5.51 15.80
C ALA A 29 5.65 -6.01 14.76
N ALA A 30 4.58 -6.63 15.25
CA ALA A 30 3.43 -6.95 14.46
C ALA A 30 3.12 -5.64 13.75
N ALA A 31 3.37 -5.59 12.44
CA ALA A 31 2.81 -4.56 11.61
C ALA A 31 1.31 -4.69 11.88
N GLU A 32 0.77 -3.79 12.70
CA GLU A 32 -0.61 -3.84 13.11
C GLU A 32 -1.44 -3.79 11.83
N THR A 33 -1.92 -4.95 11.40
CA THR A 33 -2.85 -5.07 10.27
C THR A 33 -4.23 -4.62 10.76
N ARG A 34 -4.32 -3.43 11.33
CA ARG A 34 -5.60 -2.84 11.68
C ARG A 34 -6.18 -2.34 10.37
N ALA A 35 -7.20 -3.04 9.88
CA ALA A 35 -7.71 -2.93 8.53
C ALA A 35 -7.87 -1.46 8.10
N ALA A 36 -7.00 -1.00 7.21
CA ALA A 36 -7.14 0.31 6.61
C ALA A 36 -8.39 0.30 5.72
N THR A 37 -9.32 1.22 5.97
CA THR A 37 -10.45 1.40 5.06
C THR A 37 -9.98 2.25 3.90
N CYS A 38 -9.81 1.63 2.73
CA CYS A 38 -9.37 2.30 1.51
C CYS A 38 -10.55 2.62 0.61
N THR A 39 -10.73 3.89 0.27
CA THR A 39 -11.77 4.37 -0.63
C THR A 39 -11.14 5.04 -1.85
N ALA A 40 -11.67 4.74 -3.04
CA ALA A 40 -11.29 5.46 -4.24
C ALA A 40 -11.63 6.94 -4.06
N THR A 41 -10.69 7.81 -4.43
CA THR A 41 -10.83 9.26 -4.33
C THR A 41 -10.86 9.85 -5.73
N ALA A 42 -11.54 10.99 -5.87
CA ALA A 42 -11.66 11.70 -7.12
C ALA A 42 -10.29 12.00 -7.75
N VAL A 43 -10.19 11.71 -9.05
CA VAL A 43 -9.02 11.97 -9.88
C VAL A 43 -9.38 13.08 -10.86
N HIS A 44 -8.40 13.91 -11.25
CA HIS A 44 -8.59 14.97 -12.23
C HIS A 44 -8.94 14.42 -13.62
N THR A 45 -9.72 15.15 -14.42
CA THR A 45 -10.20 14.69 -15.74
C THR A 45 -9.08 14.44 -16.76
N GLY A 46 -7.96 15.14 -16.63
CA GLY A 46 -6.74 14.94 -17.44
C GLY A 46 -5.80 13.84 -16.93
N VAL A 47 -6.21 13.08 -15.91
CA VAL A 47 -5.38 12.03 -15.31
C VAL A 47 -6.17 10.74 -15.24
N THR A 48 -5.51 9.64 -15.54
CA THR A 48 -6.03 8.27 -15.46
C THR A 48 -5.31 7.49 -14.37
N GLY A 49 -5.88 6.35 -13.96
CA GLY A 49 -5.33 5.49 -12.92
C GLY A 49 -6.22 5.43 -11.69
N THR A 50 -5.64 5.07 -10.54
CA THR A 50 -6.38 4.94 -9.29
C THR A 50 -5.69 5.70 -8.17
N LEU A 51 -6.45 6.52 -7.46
CA LEU A 51 -6.02 7.16 -6.23
C LEU A 51 -6.94 6.70 -5.10
N LYS A 52 -6.35 6.24 -4.00
CA LYS A 52 -7.07 5.72 -2.84
C LYS A 52 -6.68 6.52 -1.61
N LYS A 53 -7.68 6.85 -0.81
CA LYS A 53 -7.51 7.32 0.56
C LYS A 53 -7.74 6.14 1.50
N CYS A 54 -6.68 5.75 2.19
CA CYS A 54 -6.70 4.71 3.21
C CYS A 54 -6.68 5.38 4.59
N THR A 55 -7.71 5.13 5.40
CA THR A 55 -7.77 5.58 6.79
C THR A 55 -7.56 4.38 7.69
N GLU A 56 -6.54 4.47 8.53
CA GLU A 56 -6.30 3.46 9.55
C GLU A 56 -7.16 3.73 10.78
N SER A 57 -7.35 2.67 11.55
CA SER A 57 -8.17 2.64 12.76
C SER A 57 -7.75 3.61 13.88
N ASP A 58 -6.49 4.06 13.90
CA ASP A 58 -5.99 5.08 14.84
C ASP A 58 -6.17 6.52 14.31
N GLY A 59 -6.77 6.66 13.13
CA GLY A 59 -7.08 7.94 12.49
C GLY A 59 -6.01 8.45 11.53
N ARG A 60 -4.82 7.82 11.48
CA ARG A 60 -3.80 8.15 10.49
C ARG A 60 -4.30 7.88 9.07
N VAL A 61 -3.92 8.75 8.14
CA VAL A 61 -4.41 8.73 6.75
C VAL A 61 -3.23 8.61 5.79
N ARG A 62 -3.40 7.75 4.79
CA ARG A 62 -2.47 7.58 3.68
C ARG A 62 -3.22 7.75 2.37
N VAL A 63 -2.70 8.61 1.50
CA VAL A 63 -3.10 8.67 0.10
C VAL A 63 -2.06 7.88 -0.71
N THR A 64 -2.54 6.91 -1.46
CA THR A 64 -1.72 6.00 -2.27
C THR A 64 -2.39 5.68 -3.60
N GLY A 65 -1.62 5.39 -4.63
CA GLY A 65 -2.16 5.08 -5.94
C GLY A 65 -1.13 5.13 -7.05
N THR A 66 -1.62 5.05 -8.28
CA THR A 66 -0.81 5.19 -9.49
C THR A 66 -1.61 6.03 -10.46
N LEU A 67 -0.97 7.09 -10.96
CA LEU A 67 -1.59 8.08 -11.83
C LEU A 67 -0.77 8.26 -13.09
N ARG A 68 -1.45 8.54 -14.20
CA ARG A 68 -0.84 8.82 -15.50
C ARG A 68 -1.60 9.93 -16.18
N ASP A 69 -0.90 10.92 -16.72
CA ASP A 69 -1.51 12.00 -17.49
C ASP A 69 -2.04 11.44 -18.82
N SER A 70 -3.29 11.77 -19.15
CA SER A 70 -3.96 11.30 -20.37
C SER A 70 -3.84 12.29 -21.54
N ALA A 71 -3.32 13.49 -21.31
CA ALA A 71 -3.28 14.60 -22.26
C ALA A 71 -1.84 15.10 -22.47
N LEU A 72 -0.97 14.21 -22.98
CA LEU A 72 0.47 14.47 -23.20
C LEU A 72 0.78 15.65 -24.11
N SER A 73 -0.17 16.03 -24.98
CA SER A 73 -0.02 17.15 -25.90
C SER A 73 -0.05 18.53 -25.20
N ASN A 74 -0.53 18.60 -23.94
CA ASN A 74 -0.83 19.86 -23.25
C ASN A 74 0.06 20.13 -22.04
N GLY A 75 0.92 19.19 -21.64
CA GLY A 75 1.82 19.34 -20.51
C GLY A 75 1.76 18.20 -19.51
N ALA A 76 2.15 18.49 -18.26
CA ALA A 76 2.05 17.58 -17.13
C ALA A 76 1.01 18.10 -16.12
N THR A 77 0.40 17.19 -15.37
CA THR A 77 -0.50 17.57 -14.28
C THR A 77 0.22 17.46 -12.95
N VAL A 78 0.23 18.52 -12.14
CA VAL A 78 0.74 18.48 -10.77
C VAL A 78 -0.39 18.12 -9.82
N LEU A 79 -0.20 17.04 -9.06
CA LEU A 79 -1.02 16.69 -7.91
C LEU A 79 -0.38 17.27 -6.65
N THR A 80 -1.13 18.06 -5.90
CA THR A 80 -0.79 18.44 -4.51
C THR A 80 -1.70 17.69 -3.54
N VAL A 81 -1.11 16.98 -2.59
CA VAL A 81 -1.84 16.32 -1.49
C VAL A 81 -1.53 17.03 -0.19
N ARG A 82 -2.57 17.43 0.54
CA ARG A 82 -2.47 17.98 1.89
C ARG A 82 -3.20 17.09 2.88
N ILE A 83 -2.54 16.78 4.00
CA ILE A 83 -3.08 15.97 5.10
C ILE A 83 -2.68 16.62 6.43
N GLY A 84 -3.59 17.35 7.07
CA GLY A 84 -3.22 18.16 8.23
C GLY A 84 -2.11 19.17 7.88
N THR A 85 -0.93 19.05 8.50
CA THR A 85 0.25 19.87 8.20
C THR A 85 1.14 19.31 7.08
N TYR A 86 0.89 18.08 6.64
CA TYR A 86 1.62 17.48 5.53
C TYR A 86 1.20 18.12 4.21
N ASN A 87 2.18 18.42 3.36
CA ASN A 87 1.98 18.95 2.01
C ASN A 87 3.06 18.37 1.09
N ARG A 88 2.65 17.66 0.03
CA ARG A 88 3.57 17.10 -0.97
C ARG A 88 2.98 17.19 -2.36
N GLN A 89 3.86 17.29 -3.35
CA GLN A 89 3.50 17.39 -4.76
C GLN A 89 4.11 16.26 -5.58
N TRP A 90 3.41 15.88 -6.63
CA TRP A 90 3.86 14.94 -7.67
C TRP A 90 3.56 15.53 -9.03
N THR A 91 4.54 15.45 -9.92
CA THR A 91 4.33 15.74 -11.34
C THR A 91 3.89 14.46 -12.03
N ILE A 92 2.69 14.47 -12.59
CA ILE A 92 2.11 13.33 -13.29
C ILE A 92 2.38 13.52 -14.79
N CYS A 93 3.15 12.59 -15.35
CA CYS A 93 3.54 12.56 -16.76
C CYS A 93 2.83 11.41 -17.49
N GLY A 94 3.23 11.13 -18.74
CA GLY A 94 2.64 10.05 -19.55
C GLY A 94 3.01 8.63 -19.16
N THR A 95 3.81 8.47 -18.12
CA THR A 95 4.13 7.19 -17.48
C THR A 95 3.37 7.06 -16.17
N ASP A 96 3.23 5.82 -15.70
CA ASP A 96 2.64 5.55 -14.41
C ASP A 96 3.50 6.12 -13.27
N GLU A 97 2.96 7.13 -12.60
CA GLU A 97 3.58 7.78 -11.45
C GLU A 97 3.01 7.21 -10.15
N PRO A 98 3.83 6.55 -9.31
CA PRO A 98 3.39 6.02 -8.04
C PRO A 98 3.21 7.16 -7.01
N ILE A 99 1.98 7.32 -6.54
CA ILE A 99 1.67 8.26 -5.46
C ILE A 99 1.71 7.51 -4.16
N ASP A 100 2.59 7.95 -3.26
CA ASP A 100 2.55 7.49 -1.89
C ASP A 100 2.96 8.62 -0.95
N THR A 101 2.01 9.04 -0.13
CA THR A 101 2.24 10.09 0.87
C THR A 101 3.28 9.67 1.91
N GLY A 102 3.56 8.37 2.03
CA GLY A 102 4.10 7.79 3.25
C GLY A 102 3.08 7.97 4.36
N TYR A 103 3.04 7.05 5.28
CA TYR A 103 2.14 7.17 6.39
C TYR A 103 2.48 8.40 7.27
N ARG A 104 1.49 9.24 7.55
CA ARG A 104 1.64 10.57 8.15
C ARG A 104 0.51 10.76 9.19
N PRO A 105 0.59 11.78 10.08
CA PRO A 105 -0.42 11.99 11.12
C PRO A 105 -1.85 12.13 10.58
N ALA A 106 -2.82 11.88 11.45
CA ALA A 106 -4.24 12.04 11.17
C ALA A 106 -4.57 13.47 10.68
N GLY A 107 -5.55 13.59 9.79
CA GLY A 107 -6.00 14.89 9.30
C GLY A 107 -6.97 14.80 8.13
N ALA A 108 -7.62 15.92 7.82
CA ALA A 108 -8.43 16.04 6.62
C ALA A 108 -7.53 16.00 5.38
N VAL A 109 -7.95 15.25 4.36
CA VAL A 109 -7.27 15.17 3.07
C VAL A 109 -7.86 16.21 2.14
N ALA A 110 -7.00 17.05 1.56
CA ALA A 110 -7.33 17.93 0.45
C ALA A 110 -6.43 17.62 -0.74
N LEU A 111 -7.05 17.49 -1.92
CA LEU A 111 -6.35 17.34 -3.20
C LEU A 111 -6.49 18.63 -3.99
N ALA A 112 -5.39 19.10 -4.56
CA ALA A 112 -5.38 20.20 -5.51
C ALA A 112 -4.62 19.79 -6.77
N TRP A 113 -5.12 20.23 -7.92
CA TRP A 113 -4.58 19.88 -9.23
C TRP A 113 -4.20 21.16 -9.97
N GLY A 114 -3.09 21.13 -10.69
CA GLY A 114 -2.68 22.22 -11.56
C GLY A 114 -2.00 21.67 -12.81
N SER A 115 -2.06 22.41 -13.91
CA SER A 115 -1.37 22.05 -15.16
C SER A 115 -0.06 22.83 -15.28
N VAL A 116 1.00 22.18 -15.78
CA VAL A 116 2.31 22.79 -16.07
C VAL A 116 2.76 22.40 -17.49
N SER A 117 3.69 23.14 -18.10
CA SER A 117 4.11 22.87 -19.49
C SER A 117 4.80 21.51 -19.65
N ALA A 118 4.81 21.01 -20.90
CA ALA A 118 5.35 19.69 -21.25
C ALA A 118 6.86 19.57 -21.01
N ASP A 119 7.60 20.68 -20.91
CA ASP A 119 9.03 20.71 -20.61
C ASP A 119 9.36 20.38 -19.14
N ARG A 120 8.34 20.18 -18.30
CA ARG A 120 8.48 19.93 -16.85
C ARG A 120 8.23 18.47 -16.46
N CYS A 121 8.15 17.58 -17.45
CA CYS A 121 8.48 16.16 -17.32
C CYS A 121 9.98 15.99 -17.69
#